data_AF-A0A0G0HRW6-F1
#
_entry.id   AF-A0A0G0HRW6-F1
#
_cell.length_a   1.000
_cell.length_b   1.000
_cell.length_c   1.000
_cell.angle_alpha   90.00
_cell.angle_beta   90.00
_cell.angle_gamma   90.00
#
_symmetry.space_group_name_H-M   'P 1'
#
loop_
_entity.id
_entity.type
_entity.pdbx_description
1 polymer ?
#
loop_
_entity_poly.entity_id
_entity_poly.type
_entity_poly.pdbx_seq_one_letter_code
_entity_poly.pdbx_strand_id
1 'polypeptide(L)'
;FIFKEYVFKESCFETEVSFQQCINEKITFEKGNLHMVGETALKNSRSRHSEGDEGNDFARSVRQQEVLIAVKEKLLSKDVILKPKLLKNLFKTTNSLVERDFDDSTAASISRYIYESRRSINQFGLDESLFDIVTGNPKYENLYVLVPKDDNWTAFQENIKCKLEIMVCN
;
A
#
# COMPACT_ATOMS: atom_id res chain seq x y z
N PHE A 1 9.76 -0.87 -11.90
CA PHE A 1 8.31 -0.68 -11.86
C PHE A 1 7.73 -0.78 -13.27
N ILE A 2 6.50 -1.19 -13.47
CA ILE A 2 5.86 -0.99 -14.79
C ILE A 2 4.54 -0.30 -14.48
N PHE A 3 4.58 1.01 -14.42
CA PHE A 3 3.35 1.80 -14.31
C PHE A 3 2.60 1.75 -15.65
N LYS A 4 1.32 2.07 -15.66
CA LYS A 4 0.63 2.59 -16.85
C LYS A 4 0.64 4.13 -16.75
N GLU A 5 0.43 4.83 -17.85
CA GLU A 5 0.53 6.30 -17.87
C GLU A 5 -0.70 6.95 -17.26
N TYR A 6 -0.53 7.77 -16.23
CA TYR A 6 -1.65 8.43 -15.54
C TYR A 6 -1.32 9.82 -15.03
N VAL A 7 -2.34 10.67 -14.97
CA VAL A 7 -2.29 12.01 -14.42
C VAL A 7 -3.13 12.05 -13.16
N PHE A 8 -2.47 12.22 -12.01
CA PHE A 8 -3.16 12.40 -10.75
C PHE A 8 -3.36 13.87 -10.42
N LYS A 9 -4.51 14.18 -9.82
CA LYS A 9 -4.76 15.40 -9.08
C LYS A 9 -4.55 15.07 -7.60
N GLU A 10 -3.59 15.72 -6.97
CA GLU A 10 -3.30 15.45 -5.55
C GLU A 10 -4.54 15.74 -4.68
N SER A 11 -4.85 14.82 -3.75
CA SER A 11 -6.00 14.97 -2.85
C SER A 11 -5.69 16.01 -1.78
N CYS A 12 -6.59 16.97 -1.61
CA CYS A 12 -6.54 18.01 -0.58
C CYS A 12 -6.27 17.39 0.81
N PHE A 13 -5.31 17.96 1.55
CA PHE A 13 -5.10 17.62 2.96
C PHE A 13 -6.10 18.44 3.78
N GLU A 14 -7.16 17.80 4.26
CA GLU A 14 -8.10 18.45 5.19
C GLU A 14 -7.38 18.66 6.53
N THR A 15 -7.08 19.91 6.83
CA THR A 15 -6.76 20.36 8.20
C THR A 15 -7.90 21.25 8.66
N GLU A 16 -8.25 21.15 9.94
CA GLU A 16 -9.48 21.69 10.55
C GLU A 16 -9.69 23.22 10.46
N VAL A 17 -8.82 24.00 9.82
CA VAL A 17 -8.99 25.45 9.76
C VAL A 17 -8.63 26.01 8.37
N SER A 18 -9.68 26.44 7.68
CA SER A 18 -9.71 27.15 6.39
C SER A 18 -9.64 26.30 5.11
N PHE A 19 -10.60 26.53 4.22
CA PHE A 19 -10.63 26.02 2.84
C PHE A 19 -9.40 26.54 2.08
N GLN A 20 -8.26 25.86 2.21
CA GLN A 20 -7.13 26.05 1.35
C GLN A 20 -7.54 25.60 -0.06
N GLN A 21 -7.56 26.54 -1.00
CA GLN A 21 -7.78 26.27 -2.42
C GLN A 21 -6.85 25.13 -2.85
N CYS A 22 -7.41 23.99 -3.22
CA CYS A 22 -6.61 22.82 -3.59
C CYS A 22 -5.78 23.17 -4.83
N ILE A 23 -4.49 23.43 -4.62
CA ILE A 23 -3.54 23.58 -5.71
C ILE A 23 -3.39 22.18 -6.29
N ASN A 24 -4.06 21.94 -7.42
CA ASN A 24 -3.94 20.68 -8.14
C ASN A 24 -2.53 20.60 -8.73
N GLU A 25 -1.59 19.96 -8.00
CA GLU A 25 -0.34 19.51 -8.62
C GLU A 25 -0.72 18.38 -9.58
N LYS A 26 -0.47 18.60 -10.88
CA LYS A 26 -0.59 17.53 -11.88
C LYS A 26 0.69 16.71 -11.81
N ILE A 27 0.56 15.48 -11.34
CA ILE A 27 1.68 14.54 -11.27
C ILE A 27 1.43 13.46 -12.31
N THR A 28 2.39 13.30 -13.22
CA THR A 28 2.33 12.30 -14.28
C THR A 28 3.35 11.21 -14.01
N PHE A 29 2.90 9.95 -14.08
CA PHE A 29 3.79 8.80 -14.02
C PHE A 29 3.80 8.13 -15.38
N GLU A 30 4.97 8.07 -16.02
CA GLU A 30 5.13 7.39 -17.30
C GLU A 30 5.06 5.88 -17.13
N LYS A 31 4.53 5.20 -18.16
CA LYS A 31 4.50 3.75 -18.19
C LYS A 31 5.92 3.17 -18.21
N GLY A 32 6.19 2.21 -17.33
CA GLY A 32 7.47 1.49 -17.28
C GLY A 32 8.29 1.69 -16.00
N ASN A 33 9.59 1.40 -16.10
CA ASN A 33 10.54 1.37 -14.99
C ASN A 33 10.94 2.77 -14.55
N LEU A 34 10.22 3.28 -13.56
CA LEU A 34 10.50 4.59 -12.96
C LEU A 34 11.29 4.48 -11.64
N HIS A 35 12.43 5.13 -11.54
CA HIS A 35 13.11 5.29 -10.25
C HIS A 35 12.46 6.43 -9.46
N MET A 36 11.94 6.14 -8.26
CA MET A 36 11.28 7.14 -7.41
C MET A 36 12.14 7.49 -6.19
N VAL A 37 12.26 8.78 -5.90
CA VAL A 37 12.72 9.27 -4.59
C VAL A 37 11.57 9.27 -3.59
N GLY A 38 11.87 9.44 -2.29
CA GLY A 38 10.87 9.32 -1.21
C GLY A 38 9.64 10.20 -1.40
N GLU A 39 9.82 11.46 -1.83
CA GLU A 39 8.71 12.38 -2.11
C GLU A 39 7.81 11.86 -3.24
N THR A 40 8.39 11.45 -4.37
CA THR A 40 7.66 10.90 -5.51
C THR A 40 6.93 9.59 -5.17
N ALA A 41 7.55 8.72 -4.38
CA ALA A 41 6.93 7.47 -3.91
C ALA A 41 5.75 7.74 -2.96
N LEU A 42 5.87 8.76 -2.10
CA LEU A 42 4.78 9.19 -1.22
C LEU A 42 3.61 9.76 -2.03
N LYS A 43 3.88 10.65 -2.99
CA LYS A 43 2.87 11.20 -3.89
C LYS A 43 2.15 10.10 -4.68
N ASN A 44 2.90 9.13 -5.24
CA ASN A 44 2.33 7.99 -5.96
C ASN A 44 1.40 7.13 -5.07
N SER A 45 1.83 6.82 -3.84
CA SER A 45 1.08 5.95 -2.93
C SER A 45 -0.18 6.61 -2.32
N ARG A 46 -0.23 7.94 -2.30
CA ARG A 46 -1.37 8.73 -1.79
C ARG A 46 -2.38 9.11 -2.87
N SER A 47 -2.02 8.96 -4.14
CA SER A 47 -2.85 9.44 -5.25
C SER A 47 -4.15 8.63 -5.36
N ARG A 48 -5.28 9.37 -5.35
CA ARG A 48 -6.65 8.82 -5.41
C ARG A 48 -7.47 9.28 -6.61
N HIS A 49 -7.12 10.41 -7.22
CA HIS A 49 -7.93 11.03 -8.26
C HIS A 49 -7.16 11.04 -9.57
N SER A 50 -7.44 10.08 -10.43
CA SER A 50 -7.01 10.02 -11.83
C SER A 50 -8.24 9.83 -12.71
N GLU A 51 -8.15 10.26 -13.96
CA GLU A 51 -9.08 9.81 -14.99
C GLU A 51 -8.85 8.31 -15.27
N GLY A 52 -9.92 7.54 -15.47
CA GLY A 52 -9.87 6.09 -15.74
C GLY A 52 -9.80 5.19 -14.50
N ASP A 53 -9.37 3.94 -14.71
CA ASP A 53 -9.42 2.82 -13.73
C ASP A 53 -8.50 2.99 -12.50
N GLU A 54 -7.72 4.06 -12.45
CA GLU A 54 -6.71 4.34 -11.43
C GLU A 54 -7.17 5.34 -10.36
N GLY A 55 -8.35 5.94 -10.55
CA GLY A 55 -8.95 6.91 -9.65
C GLY A 55 -9.70 6.29 -8.46
N ASN A 56 -9.38 5.06 -8.05
CA ASN A 56 -10.06 4.35 -6.97
C ASN A 56 -9.10 3.83 -5.90
N ASP A 57 -9.67 3.44 -4.75
CA ASP A 57 -8.91 2.98 -3.59
C ASP A 57 -8.26 1.60 -3.79
N PHE A 58 -8.81 0.74 -4.67
CA PHE A 58 -8.21 -0.56 -5.02
C PHE A 58 -6.92 -0.38 -5.81
N ALA A 59 -6.93 0.48 -6.84
CA ALA A 59 -5.74 0.84 -7.61
C ALA A 59 -4.67 1.50 -6.72
N ARG A 60 -5.09 2.34 -5.76
CA ARG A 60 -4.16 2.89 -4.74
C ARG A 60 -3.51 1.77 -3.92
N SER A 61 -4.27 0.76 -3.50
CA SER A 61 -3.74 -0.36 -2.72
C SER A 61 -2.66 -1.14 -3.50
N VAL A 62 -2.85 -1.31 -4.82
CA VAL A 62 -1.86 -1.94 -5.70
C VAL A 62 -0.57 -1.12 -5.73
N ARG A 63 -0.64 0.21 -5.89
CA ARG A 63 0.56 1.06 -5.88
C ARG A 63 1.28 1.04 -4.53
N GLN A 64 0.53 0.99 -3.44
CA GLN A 64 1.11 0.83 -2.10
C GLN A 64 1.88 -0.50 -1.96
N GLN A 65 1.31 -1.59 -2.48
CA GLN A 65 1.99 -2.89 -2.53
C GLN A 65 3.27 -2.84 -3.38
N GLU A 66 3.24 -2.17 -4.54
CA GLU A 66 4.42 -1.98 -5.39
C GLU A 66 5.55 -1.22 -4.68
N VAL A 67 5.21 -0.16 -3.95
CA VAL A 67 6.19 0.59 -3.13
C VAL A 67 6.79 -0.32 -2.05
N LEU A 68 5.98 -1.12 -1.36
CA LEU A 68 6.47 -2.07 -0.35
C LEU A 68 7.39 -3.14 -0.97
N ILE A 69 7.08 -3.66 -2.16
CA ILE A 69 7.96 -4.59 -2.89
C ILE A 69 9.31 -3.93 -3.16
N ALA A 70 9.31 -2.71 -3.70
CA ALA A 70 10.54 -2.03 -4.08
C ALA A 70 11.42 -1.69 -2.86
N VAL A 71 10.79 -1.26 -1.76
CA VAL A 71 11.48 -1.04 -0.49
C VAL A 71 12.12 -2.34 0.00
N LYS A 72 11.37 -3.45 0.00
CA LYS A 72 11.89 -4.77 0.34
C LYS A 72 13.08 -5.16 -0.54
N GLU A 73 12.96 -5.07 -1.87
CA GLU A 73 14.03 -5.41 -2.80
C GLU A 73 15.30 -4.57 -2.55
N LYS A 74 15.13 -3.27 -2.27
CA LYS A 74 16.25 -2.40 -1.96
C LYS A 74 16.89 -2.76 -0.63
N LEU A 75 16.10 -2.99 0.42
CA LEU A 75 16.60 -3.39 1.74
C LEU A 75 17.34 -4.73 1.69
N LEU A 76 16.89 -5.65 0.84
CA LEU A 76 17.50 -6.97 0.68
C LEU A 76 18.63 -7.02 -0.38
N SER A 77 18.95 -5.88 -0.99
CA SER A 77 20.03 -5.80 -1.96
C SER A 77 21.40 -5.93 -1.30
N LYS A 78 22.39 -6.42 -2.07
CA LYS A 78 23.78 -6.53 -1.60
C LYS A 78 24.35 -5.18 -1.14
N ASP A 79 23.95 -4.09 -1.80
CA ASP A 79 24.38 -2.73 -1.48
C ASP A 79 23.94 -2.24 -0.09
N VAL A 80 22.89 -2.86 0.48
CA VAL A 80 22.36 -2.55 1.80
C VAL A 80 22.78 -3.61 2.82
N ILE A 81 22.54 -4.90 2.53
CA ILE A 81 22.83 -5.99 3.47
C ILE A 81 24.32 -6.06 3.83
N LEU A 82 25.23 -5.81 2.88
CA LEU A 82 26.68 -5.88 3.13
C LEU A 82 27.23 -4.64 3.85
N LYS A 83 26.38 -3.66 4.21
CA LYS A 83 26.78 -2.40 4.86
C LYS A 83 26.22 -2.31 6.29
N PRO A 84 26.93 -2.83 7.30
CA PRO A 84 26.42 -2.91 8.67
C PRO A 84 26.12 -1.53 9.30
N LYS A 85 26.93 -0.50 8.98
CA LYS A 85 26.67 0.88 9.43
C LYS A 85 25.34 1.43 8.88
N LEU A 86 25.05 1.15 7.61
CA LEU A 86 23.80 1.57 6.97
C LEU A 86 22.61 0.84 7.58
N LEU A 87 22.68 -0.48 7.76
CA LEU A 87 21.63 -1.26 8.41
C LEU A 87 21.32 -0.77 9.82
N LYS A 88 22.35 -0.48 10.63
CA LYS A 88 22.18 0.07 11.97
C LYS A 88 21.46 1.42 11.96
N ASN A 89 21.81 2.30 11.03
CA ASN A 89 21.18 3.61 10.89
C ASN A 89 19.72 3.48 10.42
N LEU A 90 19.44 2.59 9.47
CA LEU A 90 18.09 2.31 9.01
C LEU A 90 17.24 1.77 10.15
N PHE A 91 17.72 0.77 10.88
CA PHE A 91 17.01 0.19 12.02
C PHE A 91 16.69 1.25 13.10
N LYS A 92 17.69 2.07 13.47
CA LYS A 92 17.50 3.16 14.43
C LYS A 92 16.45 4.17 13.95
N THR A 93 16.51 4.55 12.68
CA THR A 93 15.58 5.53 12.09
C THR A 93 14.16 4.97 12.03
N THR A 94 14.01 3.72 11.58
CA THR A 94 12.72 3.02 11.56
C THR A 94 12.12 2.92 12.95
N ASN A 95 12.91 2.55 13.98
CA ASN A 95 12.42 2.47 15.36
C ASN A 95 11.96 3.82 15.93
N SER A 96 12.43 4.95 15.39
CA SER A 96 11.96 6.29 15.78
C SER A 96 10.72 6.77 15.03
N LEU A 97 10.35 6.11 13.94
CA LEU A 97 9.27 6.52 13.04
C LEU A 97 8.11 5.53 12.97
N VAL A 98 8.35 4.27 13.35
CA VAL A 98 7.39 3.18 13.24
C VAL A 98 7.17 2.57 14.61
N GLU A 99 5.92 2.66 15.08
CA GLU A 99 5.46 1.98 16.27
C GLU A 99 5.17 0.51 15.97
N ARG A 100 5.58 -0.38 16.88
CA ARG A 100 5.45 -1.84 16.76
C ARG A 100 5.10 -2.40 18.13
N ASP A 101 4.29 -3.45 18.15
CA ASP A 101 3.85 -4.16 19.36
C ASP A 101 4.80 -5.31 19.76
N PHE A 102 5.89 -5.49 19.02
CA PHE A 102 6.92 -6.49 19.28
C PHE A 102 8.29 -5.86 19.54
N ASP A 103 9.12 -6.55 20.33
CA ASP A 103 10.44 -6.07 20.72
C ASP A 103 11.51 -6.25 19.63
N ASP A 104 12.70 -5.69 19.86
CA ASP A 104 13.81 -5.76 18.91
C ASP A 104 14.32 -7.21 18.70
N SER A 105 14.14 -8.10 19.69
CA SER A 105 14.53 -9.52 19.58
C SER A 105 13.61 -10.28 18.62
N THR A 106 12.31 -9.98 18.68
CA THR A 106 11.27 -10.50 17.78
C THR A 106 11.49 -9.94 16.39
N ALA A 107 11.78 -8.64 16.27
CA ALA A 107 12.13 -8.01 15.01
C ALA A 107 13.34 -8.69 14.34
N ALA A 108 14.39 -9.02 15.10
CA ALA A 108 15.55 -9.73 14.61
C ALA A 108 15.19 -11.15 14.13
N SER A 109 14.33 -11.86 14.87
CA SER A 109 13.84 -13.19 14.49
C SER A 109 13.03 -13.15 13.19
N ILE A 110 12.13 -12.18 13.04
CA ILE A 110 11.34 -11.94 11.82
C ILE A 110 12.25 -11.60 10.64
N SER A 111 13.30 -10.80 10.86
CA SER A 111 14.23 -10.40 9.79
C SER A 111 14.90 -11.59 9.09
N ARG A 112 15.16 -12.67 9.85
CA ARG A 112 15.68 -13.92 9.31
C ARG A 112 14.69 -14.56 8.33
N TYR A 113 13.43 -14.70 8.73
CA TYR A 113 12.39 -15.27 7.88
C TYR A 113 12.13 -14.42 6.63
N ILE A 114 12.17 -13.10 6.75
CA ILE A 114 12.07 -12.18 5.59
C ILE A 114 13.22 -12.42 4.61
N TYR A 115 14.45 -12.60 5.11
CA TYR A 115 15.60 -12.88 4.26
C TYR A 115 15.51 -14.26 3.60
N GLU A 116 15.09 -15.28 4.34
CA GLU A 116 14.91 -16.65 3.82
C GLU A 116 13.80 -16.69 2.75
N SER A 117 12.67 -16.03 2.98
CA SER A 117 11.51 -15.96 2.08
C SER A 117 11.59 -14.89 0.99
N ARG A 118 12.74 -14.21 0.83
CA ARG A 118 12.89 -13.03 -0.08
C ARG A 118 12.43 -13.24 -1.53
N ARG A 119 12.41 -14.49 -2.00
CA ARG A 119 12.01 -14.88 -3.36
C ARG A 119 10.55 -15.35 -3.47
N SER A 120 9.86 -15.57 -2.35
CA SER A 120 8.55 -16.24 -2.28
C SER A 120 7.61 -15.47 -1.35
N ILE A 121 7.29 -14.23 -1.72
CA ILE A 121 6.31 -13.41 -1.00
C ILE A 121 5.09 -13.27 -1.89
N ASN A 122 3.97 -13.82 -1.43
CA ASN A 122 2.68 -13.62 -2.05
C ASN A 122 2.10 -12.30 -1.56
N GLN A 123 1.56 -11.52 -2.48
CA GLN A 123 0.82 -10.30 -2.17
C GLN A 123 -0.53 -10.40 -2.84
N PHE A 124 -1.57 -10.03 -2.11
CA PHE A 124 -2.91 -10.00 -2.63
C PHE A 124 -3.59 -8.73 -2.16
N GLY A 125 -4.21 -8.02 -3.09
CA GLY A 125 -5.15 -6.95 -2.78
C GLY A 125 -6.46 -7.51 -2.25
N LEU A 126 -7.26 -6.61 -1.71
CA LEU A 126 -8.68 -6.88 -1.51
C LEU A 126 -9.36 -6.93 -2.88
N ASP A 127 -10.21 -7.93 -3.07
CA ASP A 127 -10.99 -8.08 -4.29
C ASP A 127 -12.26 -7.24 -4.16
N GLU A 128 -12.45 -6.29 -5.08
CA GLU A 128 -13.61 -5.40 -5.12
C GLU A 128 -14.92 -6.18 -5.22
N SER A 129 -14.93 -7.35 -5.86
CA SER A 129 -16.13 -8.19 -6.02
C SER A 129 -16.71 -8.76 -4.72
N LEU A 130 -15.94 -8.69 -3.63
CA LEU A 130 -16.33 -9.10 -2.28
C LEU A 130 -17.11 -8.00 -1.53
N PHE A 131 -17.27 -6.82 -2.13
CA PHE A 131 -17.88 -5.66 -1.50
C PHE A 131 -18.96 -5.04 -2.38
N ASP A 132 -20.00 -4.53 -1.71
CA ASP A 132 -20.93 -3.58 -2.27
C ASP A 132 -20.45 -2.17 -1.95
N ILE A 133 -20.30 -1.34 -2.98
CA ILE A 133 -19.90 0.06 -2.83
C ILE A 133 -21.15 0.89 -2.58
N VAL A 134 -21.32 1.36 -1.35
CA VAL A 134 -22.46 2.18 -0.95
C VAL A 134 -22.05 3.65 -0.95
N THR A 135 -22.83 4.49 -1.62
CA THR A 135 -22.66 5.95 -1.65
C THR A 135 -24.01 6.64 -1.42
N GLY A 136 -24.02 7.79 -0.74
CA GLY A 136 -25.25 8.58 -0.55
C GLY A 136 -26.32 7.93 0.34
N ASN A 137 -25.94 6.97 1.18
CA ASN A 137 -26.84 6.30 2.11
C ASN A 137 -26.80 6.96 3.50
N PRO A 138 -27.93 7.43 4.06
CA PRO A 138 -27.98 8.04 5.39
C PRO A 138 -27.48 7.14 6.53
N LYS A 139 -27.60 5.80 6.39
CA LYS A 139 -27.04 4.83 7.35
C LYS A 139 -25.53 5.01 7.54
N TYR A 140 -24.86 5.46 6.48
CA TYR A 140 -23.41 5.65 6.42
C TYR A 140 -23.05 7.14 6.27
N GLU A 141 -23.90 8.03 6.77
CA GLU A 141 -23.67 9.49 6.72
C GLU A 141 -23.43 10.02 5.29
N ASN A 142 -24.00 9.35 4.29
CA ASN A 142 -23.79 9.62 2.86
C ASN A 142 -22.34 9.48 2.37
N LEU A 143 -21.48 8.83 3.15
CA LEU A 143 -20.08 8.57 2.81
C LEU A 143 -19.95 7.42 1.81
N TYR A 144 -18.77 7.34 1.18
CA TYR A 144 -18.33 6.18 0.42
C TYR A 144 -17.91 5.07 1.38
N VAL A 145 -18.63 3.94 1.38
CA VAL A 145 -18.36 2.81 2.28
C VAL A 145 -18.31 1.50 1.49
N LEU A 146 -17.27 0.70 1.78
CA LEU A 146 -17.19 -0.69 1.34
C LEU A 146 -17.96 -1.55 2.35
N VAL A 147 -19.08 -2.12 1.93
CA VAL A 147 -19.88 -3.04 2.74
C VAL A 147 -19.61 -4.46 2.24
N PRO A 148 -19.38 -5.45 3.13
CA PRO A 148 -19.22 -6.82 2.67
C PRO A 148 -20.46 -7.28 1.92
N LYS A 149 -20.26 -8.07 0.87
CA LYS A 149 -21.36 -8.59 0.05
C LYS A 149 -22.40 -9.32 0.90
N ASP A 150 -23.67 -9.14 0.55
CA ASP A 150 -24.81 -9.75 1.28
C ASP A 150 -24.83 -9.40 2.79
N ASP A 151 -24.22 -8.26 3.17
CA ASP A 151 -24.05 -7.77 4.53
C ASP A 151 -23.40 -8.80 5.49
N ASN A 152 -22.57 -9.71 4.96
CA ASN A 152 -21.89 -10.73 5.74
C ASN A 152 -20.43 -10.98 5.30
N TRP A 153 -19.58 -11.31 6.27
CA TRP A 153 -18.14 -11.46 6.05
C TRP A 153 -17.70 -12.85 5.57
N THR A 154 -18.63 -13.76 5.28
CA THR A 154 -18.31 -15.17 5.00
C THR A 154 -17.42 -15.29 3.77
N ALA A 155 -17.83 -14.72 2.64
CA ALA A 155 -17.08 -14.76 1.38
C ALA A 155 -15.69 -14.10 1.53
N PHE A 156 -15.61 -12.99 2.28
CA PHE A 156 -14.33 -12.34 2.58
C PHE A 156 -13.41 -13.25 3.38
N GLN A 157 -13.90 -13.85 4.47
CA GLN A 157 -13.12 -14.73 5.33
C GLN A 157 -12.62 -15.97 4.59
N GLU A 158 -13.48 -16.57 3.76
CA GLU A 158 -13.12 -17.70 2.91
C GLU A 158 -12.03 -17.32 1.90
N ASN A 159 -12.14 -16.15 1.26
CA ASN A 159 -11.12 -15.64 0.36
C ASN A 159 -9.77 -15.45 1.04
N ILE A 160 -9.74 -14.86 2.25
CA ILE A 160 -8.52 -14.66 3.02
C ILE A 160 -7.91 -15.99 3.46
N LYS A 161 -8.71 -16.92 3.98
CA LYS A 161 -8.23 -18.27 4.37
C LYS A 161 -7.61 -18.98 3.18
N CYS A 162 -8.27 -18.95 2.02
CA CYS A 162 -7.75 -19.57 0.81
C CYS A 162 -6.37 -19.03 0.41
N LYS A 163 -6.21 -17.70 0.46
CA LYS A 163 -4.95 -17.02 0.14
C LYS A 163 -3.83 -17.31 1.15
N LEU A 164 -4.15 -17.58 2.41
CA LEU A 164 -3.19 -17.92 3.46
C LEU A 164 -2.79 -19.40 3.48
N GLU A 165 -3.73 -20.31 3.23
CA GLU A 165 -3.51 -21.76 3.34
C GLU A 165 -2.94 -22.38 2.05
N ILE A 166 -2.84 -21.63 0.95
CA ILE A 166 -2.39 -22.13 -0.37
C ILE A 166 -3.22 -23.37 -0.78
N MET A 167 -4.51 -23.39 -0.42
CA MET A 167 -5.46 -24.37 -0.95
C MET A 167 -6.10 -23.83 -2.23
N VAL A 168 -6.55 -24.73 -3.11
CA VAL A 168 -7.21 -24.37 -4.37
C VAL A 168 -8.51 -23.63 -4.05
N CYS A 169 -8.57 -22.35 -4.43
CA CYS A 169 -9.81 -21.58 -4.39
C CYS A 169 -10.67 -22.03 -5.57
N ASN A 170 -11.92 -22.46 -5.31
CA ASN A 170 -12.92 -22.71 -6.35
C ASN A 170 -13.67 -21.42 -6.70
#